data_AF-A7T757-F1
#
_entry.id   AF-A7T757-F1
#
_cell.length_a   1.000
_cell.length_b   1.000
_cell.length_c   1.000
_cell.angle_alpha   90.00
_cell.angle_beta   90.00
_cell.angle_gamma   90.00
#
_symmetry.space_group_name_H-M   'P 1'
#
loop_
_entity.id
_entity.type
_entity.pdbx_description
1 polymer ?
#
loop_
_entity_poly.entity_id
_entity_poly.type
_entity_poly.pdbx_seq_one_letter_code
_entity_poly.pdbx_strand_id
1 'polypeptide(L)'
;RYLEGGMESGFRKVQRDVYQKRLFHIKGKRNVRVQQVVELHYKSLNKGDVFILDDGLNIYCWNGSQCSRVERMKGIDVAKRIRDEERGGRAQVHII
;
A
#
# COMPACT_ATOMS: atom_id res chain seq x y z
N ARG A 1 30.00 36.72 -26.44
CA ARG A 1 28.78 37.01 -25.66
C ARG A 1 28.21 35.64 -25.26
N TYR A 2 28.53 35.16 -24.06
CA TYR A 2 28.06 33.86 -23.57
C TYR A 2 26.64 34.05 -23.03
N LEU A 3 25.73 33.14 -23.38
CA LEU A 3 24.37 33.11 -22.85
C LEU A 3 24.36 32.19 -21.64
N GLU A 4 24.11 32.76 -20.46
CA GLU A 4 23.84 32.03 -19.22
C GLU A 4 22.48 31.32 -19.34
N GLY A 5 22.49 30.12 -19.90
CA GLY A 5 21.34 29.21 -19.91
C GLY A 5 21.37 28.31 -18.68
N GLY A 6 20.88 28.81 -17.55
CA GLY A 6 20.64 27.99 -16.36
C GLY A 6 19.51 27.00 -16.60
N MET A 7 19.81 25.70 -16.65
CA MET A 7 18.83 24.62 -16.50
C MET A 7 18.85 24.13 -15.04
N GLU A 8 18.17 24.85 -14.15
CA GLU A 8 18.13 24.48 -12.72
C GLU A 8 16.74 24.11 -12.17
N SER A 9 15.73 23.83 -13.00
CA SER A 9 14.40 23.49 -12.46
C SER A 9 13.66 22.29 -13.07
N GLY A 10 14.33 21.47 -13.89
CA GLY A 10 13.70 20.27 -14.48
C GLY A 10 13.50 19.11 -13.50
N PHE A 11 14.19 19.09 -12.36
CA PHE A 11 14.05 18.04 -11.37
C PHE A 11 13.08 18.46 -10.27
N ARG A 12 11.84 17.95 -10.32
CA ARG A 12 10.98 17.93 -9.14
C ARG A 12 11.77 17.26 -8.03
N LYS A 13 12.08 17.99 -6.96
CA LYS A 13 12.72 17.46 -5.76
C LYS A 13 11.75 16.43 -5.16
N VAL A 14 11.83 15.19 -5.63
CA VAL A 14 11.04 14.08 -5.09
C VAL A 14 11.53 13.93 -3.66
N GLN A 15 10.68 14.25 -2.69
CA GLN A 15 10.96 13.92 -1.31
C GLN A 15 10.97 12.39 -1.24
N ARG A 16 12.18 11.84 -1.27
CA ARG A 16 12.42 10.40 -1.15
C ARG A 16 11.79 10.01 0.19
N ASP A 17 10.84 9.09 0.14
CA ASP A 17 10.14 8.50 1.29
C ASP A 17 8.90 9.22 1.84
N VAL A 18 8.35 10.20 1.13
CA VAL A 18 6.98 10.71 1.43
C VAL A 18 5.95 9.89 0.68
N TYR A 19 5.27 9.00 1.40
CA TYR A 19 4.21 8.14 0.89
C TYR A 19 2.87 8.51 1.52
N GLN A 20 1.81 8.54 0.71
CA GLN A 20 0.47 8.78 1.21
C GLN A 20 -0.04 7.55 1.96
N LYS A 21 -0.52 7.73 3.20
CA LYS A 21 -1.15 6.66 3.96
C LYS A 21 -2.44 6.21 3.28
N ARG A 22 -2.60 4.91 3.10
CA ARG A 22 -3.77 4.31 2.43
C ARG A 22 -4.20 3.04 3.16
N LEU A 23 -5.50 2.77 3.17
CA LEU A 23 -6.07 1.52 3.65
C LEU A 23 -6.74 0.80 2.49
N PHE A 24 -6.39 -0.45 2.26
CA PHE A 24 -7.02 -1.31 1.26
C PHE A 24 -7.86 -2.38 1.96
N HIS A 25 -9.04 -2.63 1.41
CA HIS A 25 -9.94 -3.69 1.81
C HIS A 25 -9.96 -4.78 0.75
N ILE A 26 -9.73 -6.02 1.20
CA ILE A 26 -9.64 -7.20 0.37
C ILE A 26 -10.76 -8.14 0.78
N LYS A 27 -11.72 -8.32 -0.12
CA LYS A 27 -12.94 -9.08 0.14
C LYS A 27 -13.35 -9.87 -1.09
N GLY A 28 -13.89 -11.06 -0.86
CA GLY A 28 -14.58 -11.85 -1.87
C GLY A 28 -14.30 -13.34 -1.73
N LYS A 29 -15.20 -14.15 -2.31
CA LYS A 29 -15.12 -15.62 -2.22
C LYS A 29 -14.58 -16.26 -3.49
N ARG A 30 -15.24 -16.05 -4.63
CA ARG A 30 -14.77 -16.51 -5.97
C ARG A 30 -13.90 -15.47 -6.66
N ASN A 31 -14.30 -14.21 -6.59
CA ASN A 31 -13.59 -13.09 -7.20
C ASN A 31 -13.15 -12.14 -6.08
N VAL A 32 -11.90 -12.28 -5.62
CA VAL A 32 -11.35 -11.40 -4.58
C VAL A 32 -11.02 -10.05 -5.20
N ARG A 33 -11.59 -8.98 -4.63
CA ARG A 33 -11.37 -7.60 -5.07
C ARG A 33 -10.52 -6.86 -4.04
N VAL A 34 -9.77 -5.88 -4.54
CA VAL A 34 -8.97 -4.96 -3.73
C VAL A 34 -9.57 -3.57 -3.94
N GLN A 35 -10.01 -2.92 -2.87
CA GLN A 35 -10.61 -1.59 -2.92
C GLN A 35 -9.91 -0.67 -1.93
N GLN A 36 -9.59 0.55 -2.32
CA GLN A 36 -9.11 1.55 -1.38
C GLN A 36 -10.29 2.04 -0.53
N VAL A 37 -10.13 2.00 0.79
CA VAL A 37 -11.11 2.51 1.74
C VAL A 37 -10.99 4.04 1.79
N VAL A 38 -12.14 4.72 1.82
CA VAL A 38 -12.21 6.19 1.85
C VAL A 38 -11.73 6.74 3.20
N GLU A 39 -12.09 6.06 4.30
CA GLU A 39 -11.73 6.46 5.66
C GLU A 39 -10.69 5.53 6.28
N LEU A 40 -9.53 6.10 6.64
CA LEU A 40 -8.46 5.41 7.35
C LEU A 40 -8.78 5.40 8.85
N HIS A 41 -9.72 4.55 9.24
CA HIS A 41 -10.20 4.45 10.61
C HIS A 41 -10.38 2.99 11.03
N TYR A 42 -10.17 2.68 12.32
CA TYR A 42 -10.26 1.30 12.82
C TYR A 42 -11.65 0.69 12.65
N LYS A 43 -12.70 1.53 12.60
CA LYS A 43 -14.09 1.12 12.33
C LYS A 43 -14.28 0.56 10.92
N SER A 44 -13.37 0.82 9.99
CA SER A 44 -13.41 0.24 8.64
C SER A 44 -13.04 -1.26 8.65
N LEU A 45 -12.36 -1.73 9.70
CA LEU A 45 -11.92 -3.12 9.82
C LEU A 45 -13.08 -4.04 10.24
N ASN A 46 -13.06 -5.27 9.74
CA ASN A 46 -13.99 -6.30 10.17
C ASN A 46 -13.32 -7.68 10.20
N LYS A 47 -13.80 -8.58 11.05
CA LYS A 47 -13.16 -9.90 11.28
C LYS A 47 -13.22 -10.85 10.08
N GLY A 48 -14.07 -10.59 9.08
CA GLY A 48 -14.33 -11.50 7.97
C GLY A 48 -13.43 -11.29 6.75
N ASP A 49 -12.66 -10.20 6.71
CA ASP A 49 -11.94 -9.78 5.51
C ASP A 49 -10.45 -9.49 5.82
N VAL A 50 -9.66 -9.20 4.78
CA VAL A 50 -8.25 -8.81 4.91
C VAL A 50 -8.10 -7.33 4.60
N PHE A 51 -7.22 -6.67 5.33
CA PHE A 51 -6.96 -5.24 5.16
C PHE A 51 -5.46 -4.97 5.07
N ILE A 52 -5.06 -4.03 4.22
CA ILE A 52 -3.67 -3.58 4.09
C ILE A 52 -3.59 -2.10 4.44
N LEU A 53 -2.88 -1.78 5.52
CA LEU A 53 -2.48 -0.42 5.83
C LEU A 53 -1.10 -0.16 5.20
N ASP A 54 -1.07 0.69 4.20
CA ASP A 54 0.15 1.24 3.63
C ASP A 54 0.54 2.50 4.41
N ASP A 55 1.56 2.37 5.25
CA ASP A 55 2.15 3.45 6.05
C ASP A 55 3.57 3.77 5.58
N GLY A 56 3.76 3.87 4.26
CA GLY A 56 5.06 4.18 3.69
C GLY A 56 6.01 2.99 3.71
N LEU A 57 7.14 3.11 4.40
CA LEU A 57 8.11 2.02 4.47
C LEU A 57 7.62 0.86 5.34
N ASN A 58 6.47 0.98 6.02
CA ASN A 58 5.82 -0.11 6.72
C ASN A 58 4.47 -0.41 6.06
N ILE A 59 4.26 -1.68 5.71
CA ILE A 59 3.02 -2.18 5.14
C ILE A 59 2.47 -3.25 6.08
N TYR A 60 1.29 -3.03 6.62
CA TYR A 60 0.65 -3.95 7.56
C TYR A 60 -0.49 -4.68 6.88
N CYS A 61 -0.40 -6.00 6.74
CA CYS A 61 -1.45 -6.86 6.22
C CYS A 61 -2.18 -7.52 7.40
N TRP A 62 -3.31 -6.96 7.80
CA TRP A 62 -4.15 -7.46 8.87
C TRP A 62 -5.14 -8.50 8.33
N ASN A 63 -5.10 -9.70 8.90
CA ASN A 63 -6.00 -10.77 8.57
C ASN A 63 -7.11 -10.87 9.60
N GLY A 64 -8.35 -10.62 9.17
CA GLY A 64 -9.51 -10.88 10.02
C GLY A 64 -9.51 -12.33 10.51
N SER A 65 -9.88 -12.55 11.77
CA SER A 65 -9.88 -13.88 12.39
C SER A 65 -10.77 -14.90 11.66
N GLN A 66 -11.71 -14.42 10.84
CA GLN A 66 -12.66 -15.21 10.05
C GLN A 66 -12.44 -15.04 8.54
N CYS A 67 -11.33 -14.42 8.10
CA CYS A 67 -11.04 -14.25 6.68
C CYS A 67 -10.82 -15.59 5.97
N SER A 68 -11.14 -15.65 4.69
CA SER A 68 -10.88 -16.84 3.89
C SER A 68 -9.38 -16.98 3.56
N ARG A 69 -8.96 -18.21 3.28
CA ARG A 69 -7.60 -18.49 2.81
C ARG A 69 -7.27 -17.76 1.50
N VAL A 70 -8.26 -17.60 0.62
CA VAL A 70 -8.08 -16.93 -0.68
C VAL A 70 -7.83 -15.44 -0.48
N GLU A 71 -8.58 -14.79 0.42
CA GLU A 71 -8.35 -13.39 0.79
C GLU A 71 -6.98 -13.19 1.42
N ARG A 72 -6.56 -14.09 2.32
CA ARG A 72 -5.22 -14.04 2.93
C ARG A 72 -4.10 -14.11 1.90
N MET A 73 -4.16 -15.07 0.98
CA MET A 73 -3.15 -15.18 -0.09
C MET A 73 -3.14 -13.92 -0.95
N LYS A 74 -4.32 -13.40 -1.33
CA LYS A 74 -4.42 -12.17 -2.10
C LYS A 74 -3.86 -10.96 -1.35
N GLY A 75 -4.07 -10.86 -0.04
CA GLY A 75 -3.50 -9.81 0.80
C GLY A 75 -1.99 -9.82 0.83
N ILE A 76 -1.38 -11.00 0.98
CA ILE A 76 0.08 -11.16 0.94
C ILE A 76 0.63 -10.73 -0.43
N ASP A 77 -0.02 -11.15 -1.52
CA ASP A 77 0.42 -10.80 -2.88
C ASP A 77 0.36 -9.28 -3.13
N VAL A 78 -0.72 -8.63 -2.69
CA VAL A 78 -0.88 -7.18 -2.83
C VAL A 78 0.14 -6.43 -1.96
N ALA A 79 0.37 -6.86 -0.72
CA ALA A 79 1.36 -6.22 0.16
C ALA A 79 2.78 -6.32 -0.42
N LYS A 80 3.15 -7.50 -0.95
CA LYS A 80 4.43 -7.69 -1.66
C LYS A 80 4.53 -6.82 -2.90
N ARG A 81 3.45 -6.73 -3.68
CA ARG A 81 3.40 -5.87 -4.86
C ARG A 81 3.65 -4.41 -4.52
N ILE A 82 3.00 -3.87 -3.49
CA ILE A 82 3.23 -2.49 -3.03
C ILE A 82 4.70 -2.31 -2.63
N ARG A 83 5.26 -3.25 -1.85
CA ARG A 83 6.67 -3.22 -1.45
C ARG A 83 7.61 -3.18 -2.67
N ASP A 84 7.42 -4.08 -3.62
CA ASP A 84 8.37 -4.30 -4.70
C ASP A 84 8.21 -3.26 -5.82
N GLU A 85 6.98 -2.99 -6.26
CA GLU A 85 6.70 -2.09 -7.38
C GLU A 85 6.71 -0.62 -6.96
N GLU A 86 6.11 -0.25 -5.81
CA GLU A 86 5.98 1.16 -5.42
C GLU A 86 7.14 1.66 -4.55
N ARG A 87 7.80 0.76 -3.81
CA ARG A 87 8.85 1.11 -2.84
C ARG A 87 10.23 0.60 -3.25
N GLY A 88 10.33 -0.15 -4.35
CA GLY A 88 11.59 -0.72 -4.85
C GLY A 88 12.20 -1.72 -3.86
N GLY A 89 11.36 -2.49 -3.17
CA GLY A 89 11.79 -3.51 -2.19
C GLY A 89 12.16 -2.95 -0.81
N ARG A 90 12.16 -1.63 -0.61
CA ARG A 90 12.63 -0.97 0.61
C ARG A 90 11.65 -0.99 1.79
N ALA A 91 10.38 -1.35 1.54
CA ALA A 91 9.38 -1.41 2.59
C ALA A 91 9.37 -2.77 3.33
N GLN A 92 9.01 -2.76 4.60
CA GLN A 92 8.80 -3.96 5.40
C GLN A 92 7.31 -4.34 5.39
N VAL A 93 7.03 -5.63 5.17
CA VAL A 93 5.68 -6.17 5.24
C VAL A 93 5.50 -6.91 6.57
N HIS A 94 4.51 -6.46 7.36
CA HIS A 94 4.13 -7.03 8.63
C HIS A 94 2.80 -7.78 8.45
N ILE A 95 2.75 -9.06 8.80
CA ILE A 95 1.51 -9.84 8.79
C ILE A 95 0.93 -9.85 10.20
N ILE A 96 -0.32 -9.42 10.34
CA ILE A 96 -1.06 -9.31 11.61
C ILE A 96 -2.29 -10.22 11.57
#